data_AF-A0A524QX60-F1
#
_entry.id   AF-A0A524QX60-F1
#
_cell.length_a   1.000
_cell.length_b   1.000
_cell.length_c   1.000
_cell.angle_alpha   90.00
_cell.angle_beta   90.00
_cell.angle_gamma   90.00
#
_symmetry.space_group_name_H-M   'P 1'
#
loop_
_entity.id
_entity.type
_entity.pdbx_description
1 polymer ?
#
loop_
_entity_poly.entity_id
_entity_poly.type
_entity_poly.pdbx_seq_one_letter_code
_entity_poly.pdbx_strand_id
1 'polypeptide(L)'
;MKREILVSASPQESWVALLEDDRLVELMHDRPDQGRLVGDIFLGRVEAVLPGIQAAFVNIGTEKAGFLHASDLDSEDEDEDNGENGGRRKSRKEVPIQDVIRQGQDLLVQVTKEPIGTKGPRLTTQISMPGRFLVFMPGSSHVGVSRKIEERGERARLRKLAKEIVPPGSGGVIVRTVGEELNRNTFDGEFKRLHQAWKEIQRKAETAEAPALVHGEAKLISGVIRDLFSDKFDSLTVDNREIHAEITRYV
;
A
#
# COMPACT_ATOMS: atom_id res chain seq x y z
N MET A 1 -20.81 2.60 23.87
CA MET A 1 -20.36 1.27 23.47
C MET A 1 -18.86 1.28 23.68
N LYS A 2 -18.36 0.46 24.58
CA LYS A 2 -16.94 0.40 24.92
C LYS A 2 -16.22 -0.40 23.84
N ARG A 3 -15.17 0.14 23.23
CA ARG A 3 -14.39 -0.50 22.17
C ARG A 3 -12.92 -0.53 22.56
N GLU A 4 -12.31 -1.71 22.50
CA GLU A 4 -10.94 -1.91 22.95
C GLU A 4 -10.13 -2.70 21.94
N ILE A 5 -8.85 -2.35 21.81
CA ILE A 5 -7.87 -3.11 21.03
C ILE A 5 -6.88 -3.74 22.00
N LEU A 6 -6.76 -5.06 21.99
CA LEU A 6 -5.75 -5.79 22.75
C LEU A 6 -4.70 -6.32 21.77
N VAL A 7 -3.44 -5.97 22.01
CA VAL A 7 -2.29 -6.43 21.24
C VAL A 7 -1.41 -7.28 22.14
N SER A 8 -1.22 -8.54 21.74
CA SER A 8 -0.25 -9.44 22.37
C SER A 8 0.83 -9.81 21.37
N ALA A 9 2.10 -9.66 21.73
CA ALA A 9 3.16 -9.96 20.79
C ALA A 9 4.39 -10.61 21.44
N SER A 10 4.75 -11.75 20.86
CA SER A 10 5.96 -12.50 21.14
C SER A 10 6.89 -12.51 19.91
N PRO A 11 8.14 -12.97 20.05
CA PRO A 11 9.03 -13.16 18.90
C PRO A 11 8.50 -14.13 17.84
N GLN A 12 7.54 -15.00 18.17
CA GLN A 12 7.04 -16.07 17.30
C GLN A 12 5.64 -15.78 16.73
N GLU A 13 4.88 -14.89 17.36
CA GLU A 13 3.53 -14.57 16.91
C GLU A 13 3.03 -13.26 17.51
N SER A 14 2.11 -12.62 16.79
CA SER A 14 1.39 -11.42 17.18
C SER A 14 -0.10 -11.67 17.07
N TRP A 15 -0.84 -11.21 18.06
CA TRP A 15 -2.29 -11.30 18.15
C TRP A 15 -2.88 -9.91 18.34
N VAL A 16 -3.98 -9.65 17.63
CA VAL A 16 -4.79 -8.45 17.82
C VAL A 16 -6.23 -8.90 18.03
N ALA A 17 -6.81 -8.54 19.18
CA ALA A 17 -8.22 -8.75 19.48
C ALA A 17 -8.95 -7.41 19.53
N LEU A 18 -10.08 -7.34 18.86
CA LEU A 18 -11.03 -6.23 18.97
C LEU A 18 -12.17 -6.66 19.88
N LEU A 19 -12.42 -5.88 20.93
CA LEU A 19 -13.52 -6.08 21.86
C LEU A 19 -14.57 -4.97 21.70
N GLU A 20 -15.85 -5.34 21.73
CA GLU A 20 -16.96 -4.41 21.93
C GLU A 20 -17.80 -4.84 23.13
N ASP A 21 -17.95 -3.96 24.13
CA ASP A 21 -18.64 -4.22 25.40
C ASP A 21 -18.21 -5.57 26.04
N ASP A 22 -16.88 -5.73 26.17
CA ASP A 22 -16.19 -6.91 26.69
C ASP A 22 -16.44 -8.22 25.90
N ARG A 23 -16.97 -8.14 24.66
CA ARG A 23 -17.15 -9.28 23.75
C ARG A 23 -16.15 -9.22 22.59
N LEU A 24 -15.51 -10.35 22.30
CA LEU A 24 -14.65 -10.50 21.14
C LEU A 24 -15.45 -10.41 19.84
N VAL A 25 -15.14 -9.38 19.04
CA VAL A 25 -15.75 -9.19 17.72
C VAL A 25 -14.85 -9.65 16.59
N GLU A 26 -13.54 -9.48 16.73
CA GLU A 26 -12.56 -9.87 15.72
C GLU A 26 -11.24 -10.27 16.37
N LEU A 27 -10.60 -11.30 15.83
CA LEU A 27 -9.30 -11.79 16.24
C LEU A 27 -8.41 -11.96 15.02
N MET A 28 -7.27 -11.29 15.04
CA MET A 28 -6.25 -11.37 14.00
C MET A 28 -4.98 -11.99 14.59
N HIS A 29 -4.31 -12.82 13.80
CA HIS A 29 -3.08 -13.52 14.18
C HIS A 29 -2.08 -13.42 13.05
N ASP A 30 -0.82 -13.21 13.41
CA ASP A 30 0.31 -13.13 12.48
C ASP A 30 1.54 -13.81 13.07
N ARG A 31 2.31 -14.46 12.21
CA ARG A 31 3.49 -15.24 12.57
C ARG A 31 4.68 -14.76 11.74
N PRO A 32 5.79 -14.32 12.35
CA PRO A 32 6.93 -13.79 11.61
C PRO A 32 7.52 -14.80 10.61
N ASP A 33 7.41 -16.10 10.88
CA ASP A 33 7.86 -17.20 10.03
C ASP A 33 6.88 -17.56 8.90
N GLN A 34 5.61 -17.13 8.98
CA GLN A 34 4.64 -17.26 7.88
C GLN A 34 4.63 -16.04 6.95
N GLY A 35 5.55 -15.09 7.16
CA GLY A 35 5.87 -13.93 6.31
C GLY A 35 4.84 -13.61 5.25
N ARG A 36 3.83 -12.80 5.59
CA ARG A 36 2.95 -12.22 4.59
C ARG A 36 3.79 -11.41 3.62
N LEU A 37 3.63 -11.71 2.34
CA LEU A 37 4.32 -11.01 1.27
C LEU A 37 3.51 -9.81 0.81
N VAL A 38 2.18 -9.79 1.02
CA VAL A 38 1.33 -8.70 0.54
C VAL A 38 1.77 -7.36 1.10
N GLY A 39 2.02 -6.41 0.19
CA GLY A 39 2.53 -5.07 0.48
C GLY A 39 4.04 -4.95 0.35
N ASP A 40 4.79 -6.05 0.47
CA ASP A 40 6.24 -6.04 0.32
C ASP A 40 6.65 -5.63 -1.10
N ILE A 41 7.76 -4.91 -1.16
CA ILE A 41 8.37 -4.40 -2.39
C ILE A 41 9.70 -5.11 -2.60
N PHE A 42 9.80 -5.77 -3.74
CA PHE A 42 10.98 -6.52 -4.16
C PHE A 42 11.60 -5.89 -5.40
N LEU A 43 12.93 -5.98 -5.49
CA LEU A 43 13.63 -5.89 -6.76
C LEU A 43 13.65 -7.30 -7.35
N GLY A 44 12.83 -7.55 -8.35
CA GLY A 44 12.69 -8.85 -8.99
C GLY A 44 13.32 -8.89 -10.37
N ARG A 45 13.65 -10.11 -10.85
CA ARG A 45 14.20 -10.34 -12.18
C ARG A 45 13.20 -11.06 -13.07
N VAL A 46 12.95 -10.54 -14.27
CA VAL A 46 12.01 -11.14 -15.22
C VAL A 46 12.57 -12.46 -15.75
N GLU A 47 11.92 -13.58 -15.43
CA GLU A 47 12.31 -14.91 -15.88
C GLU A 47 11.75 -15.23 -17.26
N ALA A 48 10.52 -14.80 -17.55
CA ALA A 48 9.84 -15.05 -18.80
C ALA A 48 8.78 -13.99 -19.10
N VAL A 49 8.59 -13.70 -20.39
CA VAL A 49 7.50 -12.86 -20.90
C VAL A 49 6.61 -13.73 -21.77
N LEU A 50 5.30 -13.69 -21.52
CA LEU A 50 4.29 -14.48 -22.23
C LEU A 50 3.28 -13.56 -22.94
N PRO A 51 3.53 -13.18 -24.20
CA PRO A 51 2.65 -12.29 -24.96
C PRO A 51 1.22 -12.82 -25.10
N GLY A 52 1.04 -14.15 -25.19
CA GLY A 52 -0.28 -14.76 -25.37
C GLY A 52 -1.26 -14.52 -24.22
N ILE A 53 -0.76 -14.18 -23.03
CA ILE A 53 -1.58 -13.85 -21.85
C ILE A 53 -1.26 -12.46 -21.29
N GLN A 54 -0.51 -11.64 -22.04
CA GLN A 54 -0.09 -10.29 -21.64
C GLN A 54 0.51 -10.23 -20.23
N ALA A 55 1.40 -11.18 -19.91
CA ALA A 55 1.98 -11.29 -18.56
C ALA A 55 3.45 -11.70 -18.59
N ALA A 56 4.14 -11.43 -17.47
CA ALA A 56 5.51 -11.80 -17.22
C ALA A 56 5.62 -12.54 -15.88
N PHE A 57 6.57 -13.46 -15.80
CA PHE A 57 6.97 -14.10 -14.54
C PHE A 57 8.22 -13.42 -14.02
N VAL A 58 8.17 -13.00 -12.76
CA VAL A 58 9.25 -12.24 -12.12
C VAL A 58 9.72 -13.01 -10.89
N ASN A 59 11.00 -13.34 -10.85
CA ASN A 59 11.64 -13.92 -9.69
C ASN A 59 11.83 -12.86 -8.61
N ILE A 60 11.25 -13.09 -7.43
CA ILE A 60 11.39 -12.24 -6.25
C ILE A 60 12.04 -12.97 -5.07
N GLY A 61 12.63 -14.15 -5.32
CA GLY A 61 13.26 -14.99 -4.28
C GLY A 61 12.32 -15.96 -3.57
N THR A 62 11.05 -16.03 -3.98
CA THR A 62 10.06 -16.99 -3.49
C THR A 62 10.16 -18.34 -4.21
N GLU A 63 9.54 -19.40 -3.67
CA GLU A 63 9.55 -20.74 -4.28
C GLU A 63 8.93 -20.78 -5.69
N LYS A 64 7.96 -19.88 -5.96
CA LYS A 64 7.34 -19.68 -7.27
C LYS A 64 7.55 -18.25 -7.72
N ALA A 65 7.84 -18.04 -9.00
CA ALA A 65 7.90 -16.73 -9.60
C ALA A 65 6.56 -15.99 -9.48
N GLY A 66 6.60 -14.69 -9.24
CA GLY A 66 5.42 -13.84 -9.18
C GLY A 66 4.87 -13.55 -10.58
N PHE A 67 3.57 -13.34 -10.64
CA PHE A 67 2.82 -13.07 -11.87
C PHE A 67 2.54 -11.56 -12.00
N LEU A 68 3.05 -10.95 -13.07
CA LEU A 68 2.86 -9.53 -13.40
C LEU A 68 2.09 -9.40 -14.72
N HIS A 69 0.91 -8.79 -14.69
CA HIS A 69 0.09 -8.56 -15.89
C HIS A 69 0.40 -7.19 -16.52
N ALA A 70 0.20 -7.03 -17.82
CA ALA A 70 0.45 -5.78 -18.55
C ALA A 70 -0.34 -4.58 -17.97
N SER A 71 -1.57 -4.80 -17.50
CA SER A 71 -2.37 -3.76 -16.83
C SER A 71 -1.73 -3.22 -15.55
N ASP A 72 -0.85 -4.01 -14.92
CA ASP A 72 -0.25 -3.72 -13.64
C ASP A 72 1.14 -3.05 -13.80
N LEU A 73 1.50 -2.69 -15.05
CA LEU A 73 2.75 -2.00 -15.42
C LEU A 73 2.65 -0.48 -15.47
N ASP A 74 1.52 0.00 -15.96
CA ASP A 74 1.42 1.32 -16.55
C ASP A 74 0.64 2.26 -15.62
N SER A 75 1.27 3.35 -15.20
CA SER A 75 0.77 4.28 -14.19
C SER A 75 0.23 5.59 -14.77
N GLU A 76 0.04 5.67 -16.09
CA GLU A 76 -0.55 6.84 -16.73
C GLU A 76 -2.08 6.88 -16.48
N ASP A 77 -2.44 7.54 -15.38
CA ASP A 77 -3.81 7.96 -15.09
C ASP A 77 -4.16 9.15 -16.01
N GLU A 78 -4.77 8.90 -17.18
CA GLU A 78 -5.55 9.94 -17.86
C GLU A 78 -6.83 10.22 -17.05
N ASP A 79 -6.83 11.32 -16.31
CA ASP A 79 -7.97 12.14 -15.88
C ASP A 79 -9.38 11.50 -15.98
N GLU A 80 -9.79 10.70 -14.98
CA GLU A 80 -11.21 10.51 -14.66
C GLU A 80 -11.66 11.49 -13.57
N ASP A 81 -11.73 12.78 -13.91
CA ASP A 81 -12.68 13.66 -13.22
C ASP A 81 -13.19 14.80 -14.12
N ASN A 82 -13.77 14.43 -15.26
CA ASN A 82 -14.85 15.24 -15.84
C ASN A 82 -16.17 14.58 -15.45
N GLY A 83 -16.84 15.20 -14.47
CA GLY A 83 -18.03 14.69 -13.84
C GLY A 83 -19.22 14.44 -14.75
N GLU A 84 -20.21 13.75 -14.18
CA GLU A 84 -21.65 13.83 -14.47
C GLU A 84 -22.14 13.62 -15.92
N ASN A 85 -21.30 13.32 -16.89
CA ASN A 85 -21.74 12.97 -18.24
C ASN A 85 -21.06 11.70 -18.71
N GLY A 86 -21.85 10.74 -19.19
CA GLY A 86 -21.42 9.45 -19.75
C GLY A 86 -20.58 9.57 -21.02
N GLY A 87 -19.41 10.21 -20.92
CA GLY A 87 -18.39 10.26 -21.94
C GLY A 87 -17.65 8.92 -21.99
N ARG A 88 -17.64 8.30 -23.16
CA ARG A 88 -16.90 7.06 -23.49
C ARG A 88 -15.53 7.04 -22.81
N ARG A 89 -15.28 6.03 -21.97
CA ARG A 89 -13.93 5.58 -21.62
C ARG A 89 -13.13 5.50 -22.92
N LYS A 90 -12.15 6.39 -23.13
CA LYS A 90 -11.15 6.18 -24.19
C LYS A 90 -10.57 4.80 -23.91
N SER A 91 -10.65 3.91 -24.89
CA SER A 91 -10.06 2.59 -24.76
C SER A 91 -8.56 2.80 -24.55
N ARG A 92 -8.08 2.55 -23.33
CA ARG A 92 -6.65 2.47 -23.02
C ARG A 92 -6.04 1.55 -24.07
N LYS A 93 -5.15 2.08 -24.90
CA LYS A 93 -4.49 1.27 -25.92
C LYS A 93 -3.45 0.46 -25.16
N GLU A 94 -3.87 -0.71 -24.66
CA GLU A 94 -2.99 -1.60 -23.90
C GLU A 94 -1.72 -1.84 -24.72
N VAL A 95 -0.60 -1.35 -24.22
CA VAL A 95 0.70 -1.56 -24.85
C VAL A 95 1.05 -3.03 -24.63
N PRO A 96 1.40 -3.77 -25.69
CA PRO A 96 1.75 -5.18 -25.55
C PRO A 96 2.92 -5.37 -24.58
N ILE A 97 2.81 -6.34 -23.67
CA ILE A 97 3.82 -6.51 -22.61
C ILE A 97 5.24 -6.70 -23.13
N GLN A 98 5.40 -7.36 -24.27
CA GLN A 98 6.71 -7.62 -24.89
C GLN A 98 7.42 -6.35 -25.38
N ASP A 99 6.69 -5.25 -25.55
CA ASP A 99 7.25 -3.97 -25.97
C ASP A 99 7.77 -3.18 -24.76
N VAL A 100 7.33 -3.54 -23.54
CA VAL A 100 7.63 -2.82 -22.29
C VAL A 100 8.62 -3.59 -21.41
N ILE A 101 8.52 -4.92 -21.33
CA ILE A 101 9.36 -5.76 -20.49
C ILE A 101 10.19 -6.74 -21.32
N ARG A 102 11.44 -6.96 -20.91
CA ARG A 102 12.32 -8.00 -21.48
C ARG A 102 12.74 -9.04 -20.44
N GLN A 103 13.01 -10.25 -20.89
CA GLN A 103 13.62 -11.28 -20.06
C GLN A 103 14.99 -10.83 -19.53
N GLY A 104 15.27 -11.11 -18.25
CA GLY A 104 16.48 -10.71 -17.54
C GLY A 104 16.47 -9.27 -17.03
N GLN A 105 15.44 -8.48 -17.34
CA GLN A 105 15.28 -7.13 -16.80
C GLN A 105 14.97 -7.18 -15.31
N ASP A 106 15.58 -6.28 -14.54
CA ASP A 106 15.26 -6.07 -13.14
C ASP A 106 14.14 -5.03 -13.02
N LEU A 107 13.16 -5.31 -12.16
CA LEU A 107 11.96 -4.50 -11.95
C LEU A 107 11.64 -4.39 -10.47
N LEU A 108 11.30 -3.19 -10.03
CA LEU A 108 10.71 -2.99 -8.71
C LEU A 108 9.24 -3.37 -8.77
N VAL A 109 8.83 -4.29 -7.91
CA VAL A 109 7.48 -4.87 -7.89
C VAL A 109 6.94 -4.93 -6.47
N GLN A 110 5.65 -4.67 -6.30
CA GLN A 110 4.92 -4.84 -5.05
C GLN A 110 4.01 -6.07 -5.14
N VAL A 111 3.96 -6.86 -4.07
CA VAL A 111 3.05 -8.00 -3.98
C VAL A 111 1.64 -7.51 -3.63
N THR A 112 0.66 -7.84 -4.47
CA THR A 112 -0.75 -7.47 -4.29
C THR A 112 -1.61 -8.61 -3.77
N LYS A 113 -1.21 -9.86 -4.03
CA LYS A 113 -1.88 -11.06 -3.55
C LYS A 113 -0.86 -12.14 -3.19
N GLU A 114 -1.15 -12.84 -2.11
CA GLU A 114 -0.39 -14.01 -1.68
C GLU A 114 -0.39 -15.12 -2.74
N PRO A 115 0.63 -16.00 -2.74
CA PRO A 115 0.61 -17.23 -3.52
C PRO A 115 -0.62 -18.09 -3.16
N ILE A 116 -1.21 -18.74 -4.16
CA ILE A 116 -2.37 -19.64 -3.95
C ILE A 116 -2.07 -20.98 -4.61
N GLY A 117 -1.90 -22.02 -3.77
CA GLY A 117 -1.61 -23.38 -4.22
C GLY A 117 -0.32 -23.42 -5.04
N THR A 118 -0.45 -23.74 -6.34
CA THR A 118 0.70 -23.80 -7.26
C THR A 118 1.00 -22.48 -7.96
N LYS A 119 0.16 -21.45 -7.78
CA LYS A 119 0.35 -20.13 -8.39
C LYS A 119 1.19 -19.25 -7.46
N GLY A 120 2.22 -18.63 -8.03
CA GLY A 120 3.01 -17.62 -7.33
C GLY A 120 2.20 -16.35 -7.01
N PRO A 121 2.81 -15.41 -6.27
CA PRO A 121 2.14 -14.18 -5.84
C PRO A 121 1.78 -13.29 -7.04
N ARG A 122 0.76 -12.45 -6.90
CA ARG A 122 0.46 -11.41 -7.91
C ARG A 122 1.26 -10.16 -7.64
N LEU A 123 1.85 -9.59 -8.68
CA LEU A 123 2.73 -8.44 -8.62
C LEU A 123 2.15 -7.23 -9.37
N THR A 124 2.61 -6.03 -9.01
CA THR A 124 2.40 -4.78 -9.75
C THR A 124 3.66 -3.93 -9.69
N THR A 125 3.93 -3.11 -10.72
CA THR A 125 4.94 -2.05 -10.64
C THR A 125 4.34 -0.72 -10.14
N GLN A 126 3.02 -0.65 -10.00
CA GLN A 126 2.31 0.49 -9.42
C GLN A 126 2.45 0.46 -7.90
N ILE A 127 3.63 0.85 -7.41
CA ILE A 127 3.92 0.88 -5.98
C ILE A 127 2.93 1.80 -5.27
N SER A 128 2.36 1.31 -4.16
CA SER A 128 1.50 2.07 -3.27
C SER A 128 2.01 1.96 -1.83
N MET A 129 2.04 3.09 -1.13
CA MET A 129 2.53 3.20 0.24
C MET A 129 1.42 3.74 1.14
N PRO A 130 0.66 2.87 1.81
CA PRO A 130 -0.49 3.28 2.60
C PRO A 130 -0.08 3.88 3.94
N GLY A 131 -0.42 5.17 4.12
CA GLY A 131 -0.47 5.85 5.40
C GLY A 131 -1.86 5.76 6.03
N ARG A 132 -2.01 6.41 7.19
CA ARG A 132 -3.26 6.51 7.96
C ARG A 132 -4.29 7.35 7.22
N PHE A 133 -3.91 8.54 6.78
CA PHE A 133 -4.79 9.52 6.16
C PHE A 133 -4.67 9.58 4.65
N LEU A 134 -3.55 9.14 4.08
CA LEU A 134 -3.35 9.10 2.64
C LEU A 134 -2.62 7.84 2.18
N VAL A 135 -2.81 7.48 0.91
CA VAL A 135 -1.98 6.50 0.21
C VAL A 135 -1.09 7.26 -0.76
N PHE A 136 0.22 7.08 -0.66
CA PHE A 136 1.18 7.68 -1.58
C PHE A 136 1.50 6.70 -2.72
N MET A 137 1.51 7.20 -3.96
CA MET A 137 1.71 6.41 -5.18
C MET A 137 2.81 7.07 -6.02
N PRO A 138 4.09 6.72 -5.81
CA PRO A 138 5.22 7.42 -6.43
C PRO A 138 5.22 7.36 -7.96
N GLY A 139 4.66 6.30 -8.56
CA GLY A 139 4.59 6.15 -10.02
C GLY A 139 3.41 6.87 -10.69
N SER A 140 2.45 7.38 -9.93
CA SER A 140 1.25 8.06 -10.46
C SER A 140 1.39 9.58 -10.29
N SER A 141 0.62 10.36 -11.04
CA SER A 141 0.44 11.81 -10.82
C SER A 141 -0.95 12.15 -10.24
N HIS A 142 -1.77 11.12 -9.99
CA HIS A 142 -3.16 11.26 -9.61
C HIS A 142 -3.32 11.78 -8.18
N VAL A 143 -4.21 12.77 -8.01
CA VAL A 143 -4.65 13.26 -6.70
C VAL A 143 -6.13 12.92 -6.49
N GLY A 144 -6.37 11.84 -5.75
CA GLY A 144 -7.68 11.28 -5.48
C GLY A 144 -8.19 11.54 -4.06
N VAL A 145 -9.51 11.45 -3.88
CA VAL A 145 -10.17 11.46 -2.56
C VAL A 145 -11.10 10.25 -2.48
N SER A 146 -11.02 9.51 -1.38
CA SER A 146 -11.81 8.31 -1.09
C SER A 146 -13.28 8.49 -1.46
N ARG A 147 -13.87 7.47 -2.10
CA ARG A 147 -15.30 7.46 -2.47
C ARG A 147 -16.24 7.45 -1.26
N LYS A 148 -15.74 7.05 -0.08
CA LYS A 148 -16.51 7.06 1.18
C LYS A 148 -16.70 8.47 1.76
N ILE A 149 -15.98 9.47 1.25
CA ILE A 149 -16.21 10.89 1.60
C ILE A 149 -17.25 11.42 0.62
N GLU A 150 -18.51 11.48 1.06
CA GLU A 150 -19.65 11.84 0.23
C GLU A 150 -19.82 13.36 0.08
N GLU A 151 -19.44 14.12 1.12
CA GLU A 151 -19.63 15.57 1.11
C GLU A 151 -18.74 16.25 0.06
N ARG A 152 -19.39 16.85 -0.96
CA ARG A 152 -18.71 17.49 -2.09
C ARG A 152 -17.78 18.62 -1.67
N GLY A 153 -18.17 19.41 -0.67
CA GLY A 153 -17.36 20.51 -0.13
C GLY A 153 -16.04 20.00 0.44
N GLU A 154 -16.12 18.99 1.29
CA GLU A 154 -14.94 18.35 1.89
C GLU A 154 -14.04 17.68 0.85
N ARG A 155 -14.61 16.98 -0.14
CA ARG A 155 -13.83 16.41 -1.25
C ARG A 155 -13.02 17.48 -1.98
N ALA A 156 -13.63 18.62 -2.28
CA ALA A 156 -12.97 19.73 -2.96
C ALA A 156 -11.86 20.35 -2.08
N ARG A 157 -12.13 20.51 -0.78
CA ARG A 157 -11.15 21.01 0.20
C ARG A 157 -9.93 20.09 0.28
N LEU A 158 -10.13 18.78 0.48
CA LEU A 158 -9.06 17.78 0.60
C LEU A 158 -8.25 17.65 -0.69
N ARG A 159 -8.91 17.67 -1.85
CA ARG A 159 -8.20 17.65 -3.14
C ARG A 159 -7.33 18.90 -3.32
N LYS A 160 -7.83 20.08 -2.95
CA LYS A 160 -7.05 21.32 -2.99
C LYS A 160 -5.84 21.23 -2.05
N LEU A 161 -6.06 20.78 -0.82
CA LEU A 161 -5.01 20.58 0.17
C LEU A 161 -3.90 19.65 -0.35
N ALA A 162 -4.29 18.50 -0.91
CA ALA A 162 -3.35 17.53 -1.46
C ALA A 162 -2.53 18.11 -2.62
N LYS A 163 -3.15 18.87 -3.54
CA LYS A 163 -2.46 19.54 -4.65
C LYS A 163 -1.47 20.61 -4.18
N GLU A 164 -1.74 21.28 -3.07
CA GLU A 164 -0.84 22.29 -2.51
C GLU A 164 0.37 21.68 -1.78
N ILE A 165 0.20 20.51 -1.17
CA ILE A 165 1.24 19.85 -0.38
C ILE A 165 2.13 18.95 -1.26
N VAL A 166 1.54 18.21 -2.20
CA VAL A 166 2.26 17.24 -3.03
C VAL A 166 2.94 17.96 -4.20
N PRO A 167 4.29 18.02 -4.25
CA PRO A 167 4.98 18.69 -5.33
C PRO A 167 4.72 18.02 -6.70
N PRO A 168 4.59 18.79 -7.80
CA PRO A 168 4.49 18.22 -9.13
C PRO A 168 5.65 17.26 -9.43
N GLY A 169 5.36 16.09 -10.01
CA GLY A 169 6.36 15.08 -10.34
C GLY A 169 6.91 14.28 -9.16
N SER A 170 6.45 14.52 -7.93
CA SER A 170 6.85 13.73 -6.75
C SER A 170 6.05 12.44 -6.56
N GLY A 171 4.94 12.28 -7.27
CA GLY A 171 4.02 11.16 -7.15
C GLY A 171 2.57 11.61 -6.95
N GLY A 172 1.69 10.63 -6.84
CA GLY A 172 0.25 10.79 -6.63
C GLY A 172 -0.15 10.46 -5.20
N VAL A 173 -1.34 10.88 -4.81
CA VAL A 173 -1.90 10.57 -3.49
C VAL A 173 -3.40 10.28 -3.57
N ILE A 174 -3.87 9.38 -2.72
CA ILE A 174 -5.31 9.18 -2.48
C ILE A 174 -5.59 9.49 -1.00
N VAL A 175 -6.44 10.48 -0.75
CA VAL A 175 -6.88 10.80 0.61
C VAL A 175 -7.86 9.74 1.11
N ARG A 176 -7.55 9.10 2.24
CA ARG A 176 -8.35 8.06 2.90
C ARG A 176 -9.43 8.70 3.79
N THR A 177 -10.46 7.92 4.06
CA THR A 177 -11.51 8.29 5.02
C THR A 177 -11.05 7.88 6.41
N VAL A 178 -10.78 8.85 7.28
CA VAL A 178 -10.52 8.66 8.72
C VAL A 178 -11.59 9.45 9.48
N GLY A 179 -11.96 9.01 10.69
CA GLY A 179 -13.03 9.61 11.49
C GLY A 179 -12.80 11.07 11.94
N GLU A 180 -11.58 11.59 11.76
CA GLU A 180 -11.14 12.91 12.22
C GLU A 180 -10.91 13.88 11.04
N GLU A 181 -11.04 15.19 11.30
CA GLU A 181 -10.76 16.23 10.30
C GLU A 181 -9.26 16.26 9.94
N LEU A 182 -8.94 15.92 8.69
CA LEU A 182 -7.58 16.02 8.18
C LEU A 182 -7.17 17.49 8.00
N ASN A 183 -6.15 17.89 8.76
CA ASN A 183 -5.55 19.23 8.69
C ASN A 183 -4.24 19.22 7.90
N ARG A 184 -3.76 20.42 7.53
CA ARG A 184 -2.58 20.62 6.69
C ARG A 184 -1.31 20.02 7.28
N ASN A 185 -1.07 20.21 8.58
CA ASN A 185 0.15 19.75 9.24
C ASN A 185 0.22 18.22 9.29
N THR A 186 -0.91 17.57 9.57
CA THR A 186 -1.02 16.12 9.62
C THR A 186 -0.78 15.51 8.24
N PHE A 187 -1.42 16.08 7.21
CA PHE A 187 -1.21 15.65 5.83
C PHE A 187 0.25 15.81 5.39
N ASP A 188 0.84 16.99 5.61
CA ASP A 188 2.22 17.30 5.20
C ASP A 188 3.24 16.41 5.92
N GLY A 189 3.06 16.18 7.23
CA GLY A 189 3.90 15.29 8.01
C GLY A 189 3.85 13.85 7.50
N GLU A 190 2.65 13.32 7.22
CA GLU A 190 2.50 11.97 6.70
C GLU A 190 3.06 11.83 5.28
N PHE A 191 2.77 12.78 4.38
CA PHE A 191 3.32 12.79 3.03
C PHE A 191 4.85 12.79 3.05
N LYS A 192 5.48 13.67 3.85
CA LYS A 192 6.93 13.72 3.98
C LYS A 192 7.53 12.41 4.45
N ARG A 193 6.89 11.74 5.42
CA ARG A 193 7.33 10.43 5.92
C ARG A 193 7.27 9.36 4.83
N LEU A 194 6.16 9.26 4.11
CA LEU A 194 5.98 8.29 3.02
C LEU A 194 6.93 8.57 1.85
N HIS A 195 7.08 9.83 1.47
CA HIS A 195 7.99 10.25 0.41
C HIS A 195 9.47 10.01 0.79
N GLN A 196 9.83 10.18 2.06
CA GLN A 196 11.18 9.84 2.54
C GLN A 196 11.42 8.32 2.52
N ALA A 197 10.44 7.53 2.96
CA ALA A 197 10.51 6.07 2.85
C ALA A 197 10.65 5.61 1.39
N TRP A 198 9.97 6.25 0.45
CA TRP A 198 10.13 6.01 -0.97
C TRP A 198 11.56 6.28 -1.47
N LYS A 199 12.17 7.40 -1.07
CA LYS A 199 13.57 7.68 -1.42
C LYS A 199 14.52 6.59 -0.90
N GLU A 200 14.25 6.06 0.28
CA GLU A 200 15.05 4.96 0.84
C GLU A 200 14.86 3.66 0.06
N ILE A 201 13.63 3.36 -0.38
CA ILE A 201 13.31 2.24 -1.28
C ILE A 201 14.11 2.37 -2.58
N GLN A 202 14.07 3.53 -3.23
CA GLN A 202 14.79 3.77 -4.48
C GLN A 202 16.29 3.54 -4.32
N ARG A 203 16.91 4.13 -3.28
CA ARG A 203 18.34 3.96 -2.99
C ARG A 203 18.73 2.50 -2.72
N LYS A 204 17.88 1.75 -2.00
CA LYS A 204 18.09 0.32 -1.77
C LYS A 204 17.98 -0.48 -3.07
N ALA A 205 16.98 -0.17 -3.90
CA ALA A 205 16.80 -0.84 -5.19
C ALA A 205 17.97 -0.60 -6.16
N GLU A 206 18.59 0.59 -6.15
CA GLU A 206 19.75 0.92 -6.98
C GLU A 206 21.01 0.13 -6.62
N THR A 207 21.12 -0.33 -5.37
CA THR A 207 22.32 -0.99 -4.83
C THR A 207 22.15 -2.49 -4.60
N ALA A 208 20.91 -2.98 -4.62
CA ALA A 208 20.59 -4.39 -4.44
C ALA A 208 20.78 -5.20 -5.74
N GLU A 209 21.13 -6.47 -5.58
CA GLU A 209 21.11 -7.44 -6.69
C GLU A 209 19.80 -8.22 -6.67
N ALA A 210 19.10 -8.29 -7.80
CA ALA A 210 17.86 -9.05 -7.91
C ALA A 210 18.11 -10.59 -7.85
N PRO A 211 17.26 -11.38 -7.18
CA PRO A 211 16.08 -10.96 -6.43
C PRO A 211 16.40 -10.50 -5.00
N ALA A 212 15.79 -9.38 -4.56
CA ALA A 212 15.97 -8.86 -3.20
C ALA A 212 14.71 -8.20 -2.63
N LEU A 213 14.46 -8.39 -1.34
CA LEU A 213 13.48 -7.61 -0.57
C LEU A 213 14.02 -6.19 -0.36
N VAL A 214 13.32 -5.18 -0.89
CA VAL A 214 13.72 -3.78 -0.79
C VAL A 214 13.02 -3.10 0.40
N HIS A 215 11.75 -3.43 0.61
CA HIS A 215 10.93 -2.93 1.71
C HIS A 215 9.86 -3.93 2.09
N GLY A 216 9.79 -4.26 3.38
CA GLY A 216 8.70 -5.07 3.93
C GLY A 216 7.57 -4.17 4.42
N GLU A 217 6.33 -4.54 4.11
CA GLU A 217 5.15 -3.86 4.65
C GLU A 217 5.10 -4.02 6.17
N ALA A 218 4.52 -3.03 6.84
CA ALA A 218 4.45 -3.02 8.28
C ALA A 218 3.62 -4.21 8.79
N LYS A 219 4.14 -4.89 9.83
CA LYS A 219 3.55 -6.11 10.42
C LYS A 219 2.09 -5.89 10.83
N LEU A 220 1.34 -6.98 11.06
CA LEU A 220 -0.09 -6.96 11.42
C LEU A 220 -0.49 -5.80 12.35
N ILE A 221 0.29 -5.58 13.40
CA ILE A 221 0.03 -4.57 14.43
C ILE A 221 0.06 -3.15 13.86
N SER A 222 1.08 -2.80 13.07
CA SER A 222 1.21 -1.49 12.43
C SER A 222 0.07 -1.24 11.43
N GLY A 223 -0.37 -2.29 10.72
CA GLY A 223 -1.56 -2.24 9.85
C GLY A 223 -2.85 -1.96 10.63
N VAL A 224 -3.06 -2.67 11.75
CA VAL A 224 -4.20 -2.45 12.65
C VAL A 224 -4.20 -1.03 13.19
N ILE A 225 -3.06 -0.52 13.65
CA ILE A 225 -2.97 0.85 14.18
C ILE A 225 -3.28 1.85 13.07
N ARG A 226 -2.72 1.66 11.87
CA ARG A 226 -2.98 2.53 10.72
C ARG A 226 -4.47 2.59 10.40
N ASP A 227 -5.16 1.45 10.39
CA ASP A 227 -6.48 1.33 9.80
C ASP A 227 -7.63 1.43 10.83
N LEU A 228 -7.41 1.03 12.08
CA LEU A 228 -8.45 0.94 13.12
C LEU A 228 -8.31 2.00 14.21
N PHE A 229 -7.07 2.39 14.57
CA PHE A 229 -6.87 3.32 15.67
C PHE A 229 -7.61 4.64 15.39
N SER A 230 -8.54 5.04 16.24
CA SER A 230 -9.34 6.26 16.07
C SER A 230 -9.97 6.62 17.41
N ASP A 231 -10.52 7.83 17.48
CA ASP A 231 -11.38 8.32 18.57
C ASP A 231 -12.58 7.40 18.91
N LYS A 232 -12.90 6.43 18.04
CA LYS A 232 -13.93 5.40 18.27
C LYS A 232 -13.49 4.28 19.22
N PHE A 233 -12.22 4.18 19.58
CA PHE A 233 -11.70 3.18 20.52
C PHE A 233 -11.33 3.83 21.85
N ASP A 234 -11.82 3.25 22.94
CA ASP A 234 -11.61 3.76 24.30
C ASP A 234 -10.20 3.43 24.84
N SER A 235 -9.64 2.29 24.44
CA SER A 235 -8.30 1.89 24.87
C SER A 235 -7.59 0.98 23.87
N LEU A 236 -6.26 1.08 23.88
CA LEU A 236 -5.36 0.15 23.21
C LEU A 236 -4.37 -0.37 24.26
N THR A 237 -4.41 -1.67 24.54
CA THR A 237 -3.54 -2.32 25.52
C THR A 237 -2.53 -3.19 24.80
N VAL A 238 -1.24 -3.03 25.12
CA VAL A 238 -0.13 -3.77 24.49
C VAL A 238 0.73 -4.40 25.57
N ASP A 239 1.03 -5.69 25.44
CA ASP A 239 1.89 -6.41 26.39
C ASP A 239 3.39 -6.35 26.06
N ASN A 240 3.75 -5.83 24.89
CA ASN A 240 5.11 -5.74 24.38
C ASN A 240 5.62 -4.29 24.32
N ARG A 241 6.75 -4.02 24.99
CA ARG A 241 7.32 -2.67 25.13
C ARG A 241 7.85 -2.07 23.82
N GLU A 242 8.42 -2.88 22.93
CA GLU A 242 8.96 -2.41 21.65
C GLU A 242 7.83 -1.98 20.73
N ILE A 243 6.79 -2.80 20.65
CA ILE A 243 5.59 -2.48 19.88
C ILE A 243 4.91 -1.25 20.49
N HIS A 244 4.72 -1.19 21.80
CA HIS A 244 4.16 0.00 22.45
C HIS A 244 4.92 1.29 22.04
N ALA A 245 6.25 1.25 21.99
CA ALA A 245 7.07 2.38 21.53
C ALA A 245 6.92 2.67 20.02
N GLU A 246 6.69 1.64 19.19
CA GLU A 246 6.31 1.81 17.79
C GLU A 246 4.94 2.49 17.65
N ILE A 247 3.92 2.02 18.37
CA ILE A 247 2.57 2.62 18.37
C ILE A 247 2.64 4.08 18.82
N THR A 248 3.34 4.35 19.92
CA THR A 248 3.46 5.71 20.50
C THR A 248 4.18 6.68 19.55
N ARG A 249 5.02 6.20 18.63
CA ARG A 249 5.63 7.05 17.59
C ARG A 249 4.70 7.30 16.41
N TYR A 250 3.69 6.45 16.25
CA TYR A 250 2.73 6.51 15.16
C TYR A 250 1.53 7.41 15.49
N VAL A 251 1.12 7.44 16.76
CA VAL A 251 0.06 8.27 17.34
C VAL A 251 0.62 9.63 17.77
#